data_AF-A0A517VEF8-F1
#
_entry.id   AF-A0A517VEF8-F1
#
_cell.length_a   1.000
_cell.length_b   1.000
_cell.length_c   1.000
_cell.angle_alpha   90.00
_cell.angle_beta   90.00
_cell.angle_gamma   90.00
#
_symmetry.space_group_name_H-M   'P 1'
#
loop_
_entity.id
_entity.type
_entity.pdbx_description
1 polymer ?
#
loop_
_entity_poly.entity_id
_entity_poly.type
_entity_poly.pdbx_seq_one_letter_code
_entity_poly.pdbx_strand_id
1 'polypeptide(L)'
;MPIKVRCKECNTSFSVRDEAEGKKVRCKECGAPVKVTAAKQSKKRSRSSKPADTDDFLATLDIDKLEDKAAKICPRCGHDVDEDDVECSNCGVDLSTGRMSEATRRKRKRKGPAVEEFYSKSWGDAYTFLKNHKGLAIKTFLYSSIASTLFFCAIFMVMWCHRTPPRAFWGFIAFVSIMAIPGWIWFIQTEVVRYALQKKDKLKRINFDFFLCSALGMKFIFWVILFSLPAQAILGTLGYYFISNGSTPTGAILIAAGFIPTFLMFPLAIPHMTMVDSTPGWMIHKLGKIFLNLVKPAMFWCFVFVMTSLPVIGCLAAIGAVSGDDLNTFFSNVRYNSSVARDNGAKEYAEENKIKDFVEGPFVGKTPAELDAKVLILPSILWVLACLFYAPTLIYNARVNGLLAVHCKPDLNLITKLSETKYVSKADREKGDDSATHPLQLAVIGVLGGAGIGTIFYFVTPYLPLLLVWVLFGISFLTLFVCFIITLVKLYKIDGPLQCVIGFFVSIYAFGKGWSYAQKDKEMGKTMLIWTLFIVVINIMAYSMEVHGIIESEEKQNAAAPEDPDAADPAMEGEPAEPATP
;
A
#
# COMPACT_ATOMS: atom_id res chain seq x y z
N MET A 1 -28.74 -23.77 56.27
CA MET A 1 -28.85 -23.34 57.68
C MET A 1 -28.55 -21.86 57.75
N PRO A 2 -29.45 -21.03 58.30
CA PRO A 2 -29.33 -19.58 58.25
C PRO A 2 -27.98 -19.09 58.82
N ILE A 3 -27.25 -18.30 58.03
CA ILE A 3 -25.94 -17.75 58.38
C ILE A 3 -26.16 -16.55 59.30
N LYS A 4 -25.63 -16.59 60.52
CA LYS A 4 -25.66 -15.45 61.44
C LYS A 4 -24.53 -14.48 61.09
N VAL A 5 -24.90 -13.26 60.70
CA VAL A 5 -23.95 -12.21 60.31
C VAL A 5 -24.08 -11.05 61.30
N ARG A 6 -22.95 -10.50 61.75
CA ARG A 6 -22.90 -9.31 62.62
C ARG A 6 -22.50 -8.10 61.77
N CYS A 7 -23.29 -7.03 61.82
CA CYS A 7 -22.89 -5.78 61.18
C CYS A 7 -21.72 -5.15 61.93
N LYS A 8 -20.69 -4.70 61.21
CA LYS A 8 -19.52 -4.04 61.82
C LYS A 8 -19.79 -2.61 62.27
N GLU A 9 -20.82 -1.96 61.74
CA GLU A 9 -21.13 -0.56 62.03
C GLU A 9 -22.07 -0.40 63.23
N CYS A 10 -23.14 -1.22 63.32
CA CYS A 10 -24.11 -1.12 64.41
C CYS A 10 -24.04 -2.30 65.41
N ASN A 11 -23.13 -3.26 65.22
CA ASN A 11 -22.97 -4.48 66.03
C ASN A 11 -24.17 -5.42 66.14
N THR A 12 -25.28 -5.12 65.47
CA THR A 12 -26.48 -5.97 65.45
C THR A 12 -26.24 -7.25 64.66
N SER A 13 -26.65 -8.39 65.23
CA SER A 13 -26.60 -9.70 64.58
C SER A 13 -27.94 -10.08 63.98
N PHE A 14 -27.96 -10.46 62.70
CA PHE A 14 -29.16 -10.94 62.01
C PHE A 14 -28.86 -12.19 61.18
N SER A 15 -29.89 -13.00 60.94
CA SER A 15 -29.80 -14.21 60.13
C SER A 15 -30.07 -13.91 58.66
N VAL A 16 -29.26 -14.50 57.79
CA VAL A 16 -29.38 -14.38 56.33
C VAL A 16 -29.53 -15.77 55.72
N ARG A 17 -30.34 -15.89 54.66
CA ARG A 17 -30.51 -17.14 53.91
C ARG A 17 -29.21 -17.54 53.22
N ASP A 18 -28.99 -18.84 53.07
CA ASP A 18 -27.78 -19.45 52.51
C ASP A 18 -27.46 -18.94 51.10
N GLU A 19 -28.47 -18.59 50.31
CA GLU A 19 -28.33 -18.02 48.95
C GLU A 19 -27.57 -16.67 48.88
N ALA A 20 -27.40 -16.02 50.03
CA ALA A 20 -26.65 -14.79 50.19
C ALA A 20 -25.16 -15.02 50.49
N GLU A 21 -24.69 -16.26 50.53
CA GLU A 21 -23.29 -16.60 50.71
C GLU A 21 -22.42 -15.93 49.62
N GLY A 22 -21.35 -15.26 50.05
CA GLY A 22 -20.45 -14.51 49.16
C GLY A 22 -20.99 -13.18 48.62
N LYS A 23 -22.28 -12.87 48.83
CA LYS A 23 -22.92 -11.61 48.39
C LYS A 23 -22.91 -10.54 49.49
N LYS A 24 -23.09 -9.28 49.10
CA LYS A 24 -23.26 -8.14 50.03
C LYS A 24 -24.76 -7.97 50.33
N VAL A 25 -25.12 -8.02 51.61
CA VAL A 25 -26.48 -7.77 52.09
C VAL A 25 -26.51 -6.51 52.92
N ARG A 26 -27.59 -5.73 52.84
CA ARG A 26 -27.73 -4.52 53.68
C ARG A 26 -28.15 -4.90 55.09
N CYS A 27 -27.56 -4.25 56.08
CA CYS A 27 -28.00 -4.36 57.47
C CYS A 27 -29.43 -3.79 57.61
N LYS A 28 -30.30 -4.48 58.36
CA LYS A 28 -31.68 -4.03 58.59
C LYS A 28 -31.80 -2.77 59.45
N GLU A 29 -30.79 -2.46 60.27
CA GLU A 29 -30.84 -1.32 61.20
C GLU A 29 -30.10 -0.09 60.68
N CYS A 30 -28.88 -0.23 60.15
CA CYS A 30 -28.10 0.91 59.66
C CYS A 30 -28.01 1.03 58.14
N GLY A 31 -28.55 0.08 57.37
CA GLY A 31 -28.51 0.09 55.90
C GLY A 31 -27.13 -0.19 55.27
N ALA A 32 -26.08 -0.29 56.07
CA ALA A 32 -24.71 -0.49 55.60
C ALA A 32 -24.52 -1.86 54.90
N PRO A 33 -23.72 -1.93 53.82
CA PRO A 33 -23.48 -3.17 53.07
C PRO A 33 -22.53 -4.12 53.84
N VAL A 34 -23.06 -5.24 54.31
CA VAL A 34 -22.33 -6.29 55.03
C VAL A 34 -22.03 -7.47 54.10
N LYS A 35 -20.76 -7.89 53.99
CA LYS A 35 -20.35 -9.04 53.18
C LYS A 35 -20.54 -10.34 53.97
N VAL A 36 -21.34 -11.27 53.44
CA VAL A 36 -21.53 -12.59 54.04
C VAL A 36 -20.33 -13.48 53.66
N THR A 37 -19.53 -13.88 54.65
CA THR A 37 -18.36 -14.74 54.44
C THR A 37 -18.78 -16.18 54.15
N ALA A 38 -18.23 -16.77 53.09
CA ALA A 38 -18.42 -18.18 52.80
C ALA A 38 -17.86 -19.04 53.93
N ALA A 39 -18.62 -20.06 54.34
CA ALA A 39 -18.22 -20.94 55.44
C ALA A 39 -17.13 -21.92 54.96
N LYS A 40 -15.87 -21.46 54.86
CA LYS A 40 -14.74 -22.38 54.91
C LYS A 40 -14.58 -22.83 56.36
N GLN A 41 -14.63 -24.13 56.59
CA GLN A 41 -14.28 -24.76 57.87
C GLN A 41 -12.82 -24.41 58.22
N SER A 42 -12.60 -23.29 58.89
CA SER A 42 -11.30 -22.98 59.49
C SER A 42 -11.27 -23.59 60.89
N LYS A 43 -10.39 -24.56 61.11
CA LYS A 43 -9.97 -24.99 62.44
C LYS A 43 -9.53 -23.73 63.22
N LYS A 44 -10.30 -23.39 64.26
CA LYS A 44 -9.97 -22.34 65.23
C LYS A 44 -8.65 -22.67 65.91
N ARG A 45 -7.64 -21.81 65.77
CA ARG A 45 -6.56 -21.66 66.76
C ARG A 45 -6.87 -20.40 67.56
N SER A 46 -7.02 -20.54 68.88
CA SER A 46 -7.31 -19.45 69.79
C SER A 46 -6.12 -18.49 69.88
N ARG A 47 -6.35 -17.20 69.66
CA ARG A 47 -5.40 -16.14 70.07
C ARG A 47 -6.00 -15.47 71.31
N SER A 48 -5.44 -15.81 72.46
CA SER A 48 -5.55 -14.99 73.67
C SER A 48 -4.49 -13.88 73.57
N SER A 49 -4.87 -12.64 73.82
CA SER A 49 -3.93 -11.58 74.14
C SER A 49 -4.56 -10.62 75.15
N LYS A 50 -4.13 -10.74 76.41
CA LYS A 50 -4.04 -9.62 77.34
C LYS A 50 -2.71 -8.90 77.07
N PRO A 51 -2.62 -7.56 77.17
CA PRO A 51 -1.36 -6.86 77.05
C PRO A 51 -0.64 -6.84 78.41
N ALA A 52 0.67 -7.01 78.38
CA ALA A 52 1.55 -6.60 79.47
C ALA A 52 2.86 -6.08 78.87
N ASP A 53 3.42 -5.13 79.60
CA ASP A 53 4.39 -4.10 79.22
C ASP A 53 5.85 -4.53 79.47
N THR A 54 6.77 -3.78 78.88
CA THR A 54 8.22 -3.64 79.15
C THR A 54 9.25 -4.71 78.71
N ASP A 55 10.15 -4.27 77.82
CA ASP A 55 11.61 -4.47 77.69
C ASP A 55 12.28 -5.83 77.45
N ASP A 56 11.56 -6.90 77.08
CA ASP A 56 12.20 -8.17 76.68
C ASP A 56 11.72 -8.73 75.31
N PHE A 57 11.21 -7.84 74.46
CA PHE A 57 10.53 -8.16 73.19
C PHE A 57 11.40 -8.92 72.17
N LEU A 58 12.73 -8.76 72.20
CA LEU A 58 13.62 -9.36 71.20
C LEU A 58 14.05 -10.80 71.55
N ALA A 59 14.03 -11.20 72.83
CA ALA A 59 14.48 -12.53 73.26
C ALA A 59 13.42 -13.64 73.10
N THR A 60 12.14 -13.27 72.92
CA THR A 60 11.02 -14.23 72.77
C THR A 60 10.43 -14.29 71.36
N LEU A 61 11.06 -13.60 70.38
CA LEU A 61 10.70 -13.70 68.97
C LEU A 61 11.23 -15.03 68.40
N ASP A 62 10.42 -16.07 68.58
CA ASP A 62 10.60 -17.39 67.98
C ASP A 62 10.48 -17.28 66.45
N ILE A 63 11.63 -17.09 65.78
CA ILE A 63 11.74 -16.84 64.33
C ILE A 63 11.04 -17.94 63.51
N ASP A 64 11.04 -19.17 64.03
CA ASP A 64 10.39 -20.34 63.40
C ASP A 64 8.86 -20.24 63.33
N LYS A 65 8.22 -19.37 64.15
CA LYS A 65 6.78 -19.11 64.12
C LYS A 65 6.38 -17.87 63.32
N LEU A 66 7.35 -17.06 62.90
CA LEU A 66 7.16 -15.85 62.10
C LEU A 66 7.50 -16.05 60.62
N GLU A 67 8.29 -17.06 60.30
CA GLU A 67 8.52 -17.47 58.92
C GLU A 67 7.26 -18.15 58.36
N ASP A 68 6.56 -17.46 57.47
CA ASP A 68 5.33 -17.94 56.84
C ASP A 68 5.68 -19.04 55.83
N LYS A 69 5.76 -20.30 56.31
CA LYS A 69 6.14 -21.48 55.51
C LYS A 69 5.24 -21.75 54.30
N ALA A 70 4.12 -21.04 54.18
CA ALA A 70 3.18 -21.16 53.07
C ALA A 70 3.52 -20.25 51.87
N ALA A 71 4.45 -19.29 52.01
CA ALA A 71 4.82 -18.38 50.94
C ALA A 71 6.15 -18.81 50.29
N LYS A 72 6.08 -19.42 49.09
CA LYS A 72 7.27 -19.64 48.25
C LYS A 72 7.58 -18.38 47.47
N ILE A 73 8.84 -17.96 47.49
CA ILE A 73 9.30 -16.77 46.77
C ILE A 73 10.07 -17.21 45.51
N CYS A 74 9.82 -16.60 44.34
CA CYS A 74 10.62 -16.89 43.13
C CYS A 74 12.10 -16.61 43.42
N PRO A 75 13.00 -17.61 43.28
CA PRO A 75 14.42 -17.47 43.63
C PRO A 75 15.17 -16.47 42.75
N ARG A 76 14.55 -15.99 41.67
CA ARG A 76 15.14 -15.04 40.73
C ARG A 76 14.61 -13.61 40.84
N CYS A 77 13.32 -13.43 41.14
CA CYS A 77 12.70 -12.10 41.11
C CYS A 77 12.06 -11.66 42.43
N GLY A 78 12.02 -12.53 43.44
CA GLY A 78 11.46 -12.19 44.73
C GLY A 78 9.94 -12.07 44.75
N HIS A 79 9.23 -12.54 43.71
CA HIS A 79 7.77 -12.50 43.67
C HIS A 79 7.17 -13.69 44.42
N ASP A 80 6.15 -13.44 45.23
CA ASP A 80 5.40 -14.48 45.91
C ASP A 80 4.70 -15.36 44.88
N VAL A 81 4.83 -16.68 45.05
CA VAL A 81 4.26 -17.68 44.16
C VAL A 81 3.51 -18.70 44.99
N ASP A 82 2.34 -19.11 44.51
CA ASP A 82 1.53 -20.13 45.18
C ASP A 82 2.27 -21.48 45.21
N GLU A 83 1.99 -22.31 46.21
CA GLU A 83 2.71 -23.59 46.39
C GLU A 83 2.55 -24.57 45.21
N ASP A 84 1.45 -24.43 44.46
CA ASP A 84 1.06 -25.27 43.32
C ASP A 84 1.65 -24.80 41.98
N ASP A 85 2.21 -23.59 41.92
CA ASP A 85 2.76 -23.04 40.67
C ASP A 85 4.13 -23.65 40.36
N VAL A 86 4.27 -24.30 39.20
CA VAL A 86 5.55 -24.87 38.74
C VAL A 86 6.47 -23.78 38.15
N GLU A 87 5.88 -22.79 37.48
CA GLU A 87 6.59 -21.64 36.92
C GLU A 87 6.13 -20.35 37.59
N CYS A 88 7.07 -19.48 37.95
CA CYS A 88 6.71 -18.19 38.51
C CYS A 88 5.98 -17.30 37.49
N SER A 89 4.81 -16.80 37.88
CA SER A 89 3.97 -15.88 37.12
C SER A 89 4.69 -14.60 36.65
N ASN A 90 5.61 -14.06 37.45
CA ASN A 90 6.33 -12.82 37.15
C ASN A 90 7.67 -13.04 36.43
N CYS A 91 8.48 -14.03 36.83
CA CYS A 91 9.83 -14.27 36.29
C CYS A 91 9.88 -15.38 35.22
N GLY A 92 8.85 -16.23 35.12
CA GLY A 92 8.80 -17.37 34.18
C GLY A 92 9.89 -18.40 34.40
N VAL A 93 10.46 -18.42 35.60
CA VAL A 93 11.46 -19.39 36.04
C VAL A 93 10.72 -20.55 36.68
N ASP A 94 11.14 -21.76 36.35
CA ASP A 94 10.66 -22.95 37.02
C ASP A 94 11.21 -22.95 38.46
N LEU A 95 10.29 -23.01 39.43
CA LEU A 95 10.63 -22.88 40.86
C LEU A 95 11.50 -24.03 41.36
N SER A 96 11.47 -25.18 40.69
CA SER A 96 12.26 -26.35 41.05
C SER A 96 13.70 -26.29 40.54
N THR A 97 13.91 -25.76 39.32
CA THR A 97 15.23 -25.77 38.65
C THR A 97 15.95 -24.43 38.70
N GLY A 98 15.26 -23.33 39.07
CA GLY A 98 15.82 -21.98 39.05
C GLY A 98 16.19 -21.48 37.65
N ARG A 99 15.88 -22.27 36.60
CA ARG A 99 16.13 -21.95 35.19
C ARG A 99 14.79 -21.70 34.50
N MET A 100 14.82 -20.84 33.48
CA MET A 100 13.63 -20.70 32.62
C MET A 100 13.56 -21.92 31.70
N SER A 101 12.36 -22.50 31.56
CA SER A 101 12.10 -23.51 30.54
C SER A 101 12.43 -22.95 29.15
N GLU A 102 12.90 -23.79 28.22
CA GLU A 102 13.25 -23.33 26.87
C GLU A 102 12.06 -22.68 26.17
N ALA A 103 10.85 -23.19 26.42
CA ALA A 103 9.59 -22.64 25.92
C ALA A 103 9.37 -21.21 26.45
N THR A 104 9.52 -20.98 27.76
CA THR A 104 9.32 -19.65 28.37
C THR A 104 10.43 -18.68 28.00
N ARG A 105 11.67 -19.15 27.82
CA ARG A 105 12.79 -18.37 27.26
C ARG A 105 12.52 -17.94 25.82
N ARG A 106 12.01 -18.84 24.97
CA ARG A 106 11.60 -18.52 23.59
C ARG A 106 10.42 -17.54 23.57
N LYS A 107 9.42 -17.72 24.43
CA LYS A 107 8.24 -16.85 24.56
C LYS A 107 8.62 -15.41 24.96
N ARG A 108 9.51 -15.25 25.95
CA ARG A 108 10.03 -13.94 26.35
C ARG A 108 10.90 -13.29 25.28
N LYS A 109 11.74 -14.07 24.58
CA LYS A 109 12.57 -13.56 23.47
C LYS A 109 11.70 -13.05 22.32
N ARG A 110 10.55 -13.68 22.06
CA ARG A 110 9.62 -13.34 20.97
C ARG A 110 8.79 -12.08 21.21
N LYS A 111 8.71 -11.52 22.44
CA LYS A 111 7.95 -10.28 22.74
C LYS A 111 6.56 -10.18 22.06
N GLY A 112 5.84 -11.30 21.93
CA GLY A 112 4.57 -11.41 21.20
C GLY A 112 3.88 -12.77 21.42
N PRO A 113 2.60 -12.91 21.02
CA PRO A 113 1.88 -14.19 21.05
C PRO A 113 2.51 -15.21 20.10
N ALA A 114 2.19 -16.50 20.27
CA ALA A 114 2.73 -17.57 19.42
C ALA A 114 2.16 -17.48 17.99
N VAL A 115 2.99 -17.69 16.96
CA VAL A 115 2.57 -17.61 15.55
C VAL A 115 1.55 -18.71 15.20
N GLU A 116 1.57 -19.82 15.93
CA GLU A 116 0.62 -20.92 15.74
C GLU A 116 -0.81 -20.51 16.13
N GLU A 117 -0.97 -19.62 17.12
CA GLU A 117 -2.28 -19.09 17.52
C GLU A 117 -2.90 -18.19 16.46
N PHE A 118 -2.10 -17.61 15.57
CA PHE A 118 -2.59 -16.76 14.48
C PHE A 118 -3.54 -17.54 13.56
N TYR A 119 -3.17 -18.75 13.12
CA TYR A 119 -3.96 -19.50 12.14
C TYR A 119 -5.34 -19.89 12.66
N SER A 120 -5.44 -20.33 13.92
CA SER A 120 -6.71 -20.75 14.52
C SER A 120 -7.58 -19.56 14.95
N LYS A 121 -6.98 -18.48 15.48
CA LYS A 121 -7.74 -17.31 15.95
C LYS A 121 -8.16 -16.36 14.84
N SER A 122 -7.46 -16.36 13.71
CA SER A 122 -7.72 -15.41 12.60
C SER A 122 -9.17 -15.43 12.13
N TRP A 123 -9.79 -16.61 12.06
CA TRP A 123 -11.16 -16.72 11.56
C TRP A 123 -12.20 -16.16 12.53
N GLY A 124 -12.19 -16.64 13.77
CA GLY A 124 -13.17 -16.25 14.78
C GLY A 124 -13.04 -14.79 15.20
N ASP A 125 -11.81 -14.29 15.36
CA ASP A 125 -11.57 -12.92 15.77
C ASP A 125 -11.89 -11.92 14.66
N ALA A 126 -11.53 -12.20 13.40
CA ALA A 126 -11.90 -11.35 12.28
C ALA A 126 -13.41 -11.30 12.04
N TYR A 127 -14.12 -12.42 12.21
CA TYR A 127 -15.58 -12.45 12.13
C TYR A 127 -16.23 -11.65 13.27
N THR A 128 -15.74 -11.81 14.51
CA THR A 128 -16.22 -11.07 15.68
C THR A 128 -16.00 -9.56 15.49
N PHE A 129 -14.84 -9.17 14.98
CA PHE A 129 -14.52 -7.79 14.66
C PHE A 129 -15.49 -7.22 13.61
N LEU A 130 -15.74 -7.94 12.52
CA LEU A 130 -16.69 -7.53 11.49
C LEU A 130 -18.11 -7.35 12.07
N LYS A 131 -18.56 -8.27 12.93
CA LYS A 131 -19.88 -8.20 13.60
C LYS A 131 -19.99 -6.99 14.53
N ASN A 132 -18.91 -6.62 15.21
CA ASN A 132 -18.86 -5.45 16.08
C ASN A 132 -18.77 -4.13 15.29
N HIS A 133 -18.28 -4.18 14.04
CA HIS A 133 -18.05 -3.02 13.17
C HIS A 133 -18.90 -3.03 11.88
N LYS A 134 -20.14 -3.52 11.92
CA LYS A 134 -21.06 -3.54 10.75
C LYS A 134 -21.24 -2.16 10.10
N GLY A 135 -21.26 -1.10 10.90
CA GLY A 135 -21.36 0.27 10.38
C GLY A 135 -20.19 0.65 9.48
N LEU A 136 -18.99 0.11 9.73
CA LEU A 136 -17.83 0.32 8.87
C LEU A 136 -17.97 -0.44 7.54
N ALA A 137 -18.61 -1.62 7.55
CA ALA A 137 -18.89 -2.40 6.34
C ALA A 137 -19.92 -1.68 5.46
N ILE A 138 -21.02 -1.20 6.05
CA ILE A 138 -22.04 -0.42 5.33
C ILE A 138 -21.42 0.84 4.72
N LYS A 139 -20.60 1.56 5.48
CA LYS A 139 -19.86 2.73 4.97
C LYS A 139 -18.94 2.36 3.80
N THR A 140 -18.15 1.30 3.95
CA THR A 140 -17.26 0.81 2.87
C THR A 140 -18.04 0.45 1.62
N PHE A 141 -19.19 -0.21 1.76
CA PHE A 141 -20.09 -0.51 0.65
C PHE A 141 -20.56 0.78 -0.03
N LEU A 142 -21.14 1.71 0.73
CA LEU A 142 -21.64 2.98 0.17
C LEU A 142 -20.53 3.76 -0.55
N TYR A 143 -19.36 3.89 0.05
CA TYR A 143 -18.24 4.63 -0.55
C TYR A 143 -17.70 3.94 -1.80
N SER A 144 -17.55 2.62 -1.78
CA SER A 144 -17.06 1.87 -2.94
C SER A 144 -18.08 1.92 -4.08
N SER A 145 -19.37 1.79 -3.77
CA SER A 145 -20.45 1.91 -4.75
C SER A 145 -20.49 3.31 -5.36
N ILE A 146 -20.51 4.37 -4.56
CA ILE A 146 -20.54 5.76 -5.05
C ILE A 146 -19.29 6.07 -5.89
N ALA A 147 -18.08 5.74 -5.40
CA ALA A 147 -16.85 5.99 -6.13
C ALA A 147 -16.79 5.21 -7.45
N SER A 148 -17.25 3.96 -7.47
CA SER A 148 -17.31 3.15 -8.70
C SER A 148 -18.34 3.69 -9.69
N THR A 149 -19.54 4.08 -9.22
CA THR A 149 -20.56 4.68 -10.09
C THR A 149 -20.04 5.98 -10.70
N LEU A 150 -19.43 6.86 -9.91
CA LEU A 150 -18.81 8.08 -10.42
C LEU A 150 -17.72 7.78 -11.46
N PHE A 151 -16.89 6.75 -11.21
CA PHE A 151 -15.90 6.30 -12.18
C PHE A 151 -16.53 5.84 -13.50
N PHE A 152 -17.52 4.94 -13.46
CA PHE A 152 -18.15 4.44 -14.70
C PHE A 152 -18.92 5.52 -15.45
N CYS A 153 -19.64 6.40 -14.75
CA CYS A 153 -20.30 7.55 -15.36
C CYS A 153 -19.28 8.48 -16.02
N ALA A 154 -18.17 8.78 -15.35
CA ALA A 154 -17.12 9.63 -15.90
C ALA A 154 -16.45 8.98 -17.12
N ILE A 155 -16.16 7.67 -17.10
CA ILE A 155 -15.61 6.94 -18.24
C ILE A 155 -16.59 6.90 -19.42
N PHE A 156 -17.88 6.71 -19.16
CA PHE A 156 -18.91 6.84 -20.18
C PHE A 156 -18.88 8.24 -20.81
N MET A 157 -18.83 9.30 -20.00
CA MET A 157 -18.74 10.68 -20.49
C MET A 157 -17.44 10.96 -21.27
N VAL A 158 -16.31 10.35 -20.89
CA VAL A 158 -15.05 10.43 -21.66
C VAL A 158 -15.20 9.82 -23.05
N MET A 159 -15.95 8.73 -23.18
CA MET A 159 -16.22 8.09 -24.47
C MET A 159 -17.28 8.86 -25.28
N TRP A 160 -18.24 9.48 -24.61
CA TRP A 160 -19.31 10.27 -25.21
C TRP A 160 -18.85 11.64 -25.73
N CYS A 161 -17.99 12.33 -24.98
CA CYS A 161 -17.55 13.68 -25.34
C CYS A 161 -16.50 13.63 -26.46
N HIS A 162 -16.80 14.30 -27.58
CA HIS A 162 -15.84 14.42 -28.68
C HIS A 162 -14.83 15.56 -28.50
N ARG A 163 -15.20 16.64 -27.80
CA ARG A 163 -14.31 17.80 -27.55
C ARG A 163 -13.30 17.52 -26.44
N THR A 164 -12.08 18.00 -26.60
CA THR A 164 -10.97 17.76 -25.66
C THR A 164 -11.19 18.34 -24.25
N PRO A 165 -11.72 19.56 -24.03
CA PRO A 165 -11.83 20.09 -22.66
C PRO A 165 -12.82 19.31 -21.78
N PRO A 166 -14.07 19.01 -22.21
CA PRO A 166 -14.98 18.16 -21.44
C PRO A 166 -14.42 16.75 -21.24
N ARG A 167 -13.77 16.18 -22.27
CA ARG A 167 -13.15 14.85 -22.17
C ARG A 167 -12.04 14.80 -21.12
N ALA A 168 -11.20 15.82 -21.05
CA ALA A 168 -10.16 15.94 -20.03
C ALA A 168 -10.75 16.11 -18.62
N PHE A 169 -11.80 16.93 -18.48
CA PHE A 169 -12.51 17.11 -17.21
C PHE A 169 -13.10 15.80 -16.68
N TRP A 170 -13.83 15.05 -17.51
CA TRP A 170 -14.37 13.75 -17.12
C TRP A 170 -13.28 12.71 -16.90
N GLY A 171 -12.18 12.76 -17.67
CA GLY A 171 -11.01 11.91 -17.46
C GLY A 171 -10.37 12.14 -16.09
N PHE A 172 -10.26 13.39 -15.64
CA PHE A 172 -9.78 13.72 -14.31
C PHE A 172 -10.72 13.20 -13.21
N ILE A 173 -12.05 13.37 -13.37
CA ILE A 173 -13.02 12.83 -12.40
C ILE A 173 -12.94 11.29 -12.34
N ALA A 174 -12.84 10.62 -13.49
CA ALA A 174 -12.67 9.17 -13.56
C ALA A 174 -11.41 8.76 -12.80
N PHE A 175 -10.28 9.42 -13.06
CA PHE A 175 -9.01 9.17 -12.39
C PHE A 175 -9.12 9.32 -10.86
N VAL A 176 -9.65 10.45 -10.36
CA VAL A 176 -9.78 10.67 -8.91
C VAL A 176 -10.72 9.65 -8.27
N SER A 177 -11.80 9.27 -8.96
CA SER A 177 -12.79 8.30 -8.47
C SER A 177 -12.23 6.88 -8.39
N ILE A 178 -11.49 6.42 -9.41
CA ILE A 178 -10.85 5.10 -9.36
C ILE A 178 -9.72 5.05 -8.33
N MET A 179 -9.02 6.16 -8.06
CA MET A 179 -8.02 6.24 -6.99
C MET A 179 -8.61 6.13 -5.58
N ALA A 180 -9.87 6.52 -5.38
CA ALA A 180 -10.49 6.51 -4.06
C ALA A 180 -10.61 5.07 -3.51
N ILE A 181 -10.85 4.07 -4.37
CA ILE A 181 -11.02 2.65 -3.99
C ILE A 181 -9.73 2.05 -3.38
N PRO A 182 -8.57 2.02 -4.08
CA PRO A 182 -7.31 1.52 -3.51
C PRO A 182 -6.85 2.37 -2.33
N GLY A 183 -7.13 3.68 -2.35
CA GLY A 183 -6.87 4.56 -1.22
C GLY A 183 -7.63 4.18 0.04
N TRP A 184 -8.90 3.83 -0.10
CA TRP A 184 -9.73 3.33 1.00
C TRP A 184 -9.23 1.97 1.51
N ILE A 185 -8.81 1.06 0.62
CA ILE A 185 -8.15 -0.21 1.00
C ILE A 185 -6.95 0.10 1.89
N TRP A 186 -6.04 0.95 1.40
CA TRP A 186 -4.82 1.31 2.11
C TRP A 186 -5.12 1.93 3.48
N PHE A 187 -6.09 2.85 3.53
CA PHE A 187 -6.52 3.50 4.77
C PHE A 187 -7.06 2.49 5.79
N ILE A 188 -7.99 1.62 5.40
CA ILE A 188 -8.59 0.63 6.31
C ILE A 188 -7.54 -0.37 6.79
N GLN A 189 -6.69 -0.86 5.89
CA GLN A 189 -5.60 -1.78 6.23
C GLN A 189 -4.65 -1.15 7.25
N THR A 190 -4.18 0.09 6.99
CA THR A 190 -3.23 0.75 7.89
C THR A 190 -3.84 1.14 9.24
N GLU A 191 -5.07 1.63 9.29
CA GLU A 191 -5.72 1.94 10.56
C GLU A 191 -5.98 0.67 11.38
N VAL A 192 -6.62 -0.36 10.81
CA VAL A 192 -6.94 -1.59 11.55
C VAL A 192 -5.67 -2.26 12.08
N VAL A 193 -4.60 -2.32 11.29
CA VAL A 193 -3.29 -2.84 11.73
C VAL A 193 -2.71 -1.98 12.84
N ARG A 194 -2.78 -0.64 12.75
CA ARG A 194 -2.31 0.26 13.81
C ARG A 194 -3.07 0.04 15.12
N TYR A 195 -4.40 -0.11 15.07
CA TYR A 195 -5.21 -0.39 16.26
C TYR A 195 -4.90 -1.76 16.87
N ALA A 196 -4.71 -2.78 16.04
CA ALA A 196 -4.30 -4.10 16.50
C ALA A 196 -2.94 -4.05 17.22
N LEU A 197 -1.96 -3.34 16.66
CA LEU A 197 -0.63 -3.16 17.26
C LEU A 197 -0.67 -2.35 18.57
N GLN A 198 -1.64 -1.43 18.71
CA GLN A 198 -1.89 -0.67 19.94
C GLN A 198 -2.74 -1.44 20.97
N LYS A 199 -3.20 -2.66 20.66
CA LYS A 199 -4.10 -3.46 21.50
C LYS A 199 -5.37 -2.70 21.93
N LYS A 200 -5.91 -1.88 21.02
CA LYS A 200 -7.15 -1.14 21.25
C LYS A 200 -8.30 -1.84 20.55
N ASP A 201 -9.35 -2.15 21.31
CA ASP A 201 -10.51 -2.90 20.79
C ASP A 201 -11.55 -2.02 20.09
N LYS A 202 -11.52 -0.69 20.33
CA LYS A 202 -12.48 0.25 19.72
C LYS A 202 -11.77 1.15 18.71
N LEU A 203 -12.18 1.04 17.44
CA LEU A 203 -11.81 2.00 16.40
C LEU A 203 -12.40 3.38 16.73
N LYS A 204 -11.59 4.45 16.63
CA LYS A 204 -12.10 5.83 16.60
C LYS A 204 -13.07 5.96 15.42
N ARG A 205 -14.05 6.88 15.50
CA ARG A 205 -14.96 7.16 14.38
C ARG A 205 -14.13 7.50 13.15
N ILE A 206 -14.15 6.60 12.16
CA ILE A 206 -13.55 6.81 10.86
C ILE A 206 -14.54 7.62 10.03
N ASN A 207 -14.13 8.83 9.67
CA ASN A 207 -14.81 9.64 8.67
C ASN A 207 -14.13 9.39 7.33
N PHE A 208 -14.94 9.19 6.30
CA PHE A 208 -14.43 9.10 4.94
C PHE A 208 -14.17 10.49 4.41
N ASP A 209 -12.98 10.65 3.86
CA ASP A 209 -12.57 11.83 3.12
C ASP A 209 -12.13 11.35 1.74
N PHE A 210 -12.90 11.75 0.73
CA PHE A 210 -12.70 11.31 -0.65
C PHE A 210 -11.32 11.72 -1.16
N PHE A 211 -10.88 12.95 -0.90
CA PHE A 211 -9.58 13.44 -1.38
C PHE A 211 -8.41 12.80 -0.65
N LEU A 212 -8.54 12.59 0.67
CA LEU A 212 -7.54 11.85 1.43
C LEU A 212 -7.40 10.42 0.91
N CYS A 213 -8.54 9.76 0.60
CA CYS A 213 -8.53 8.43 0.01
C CYS A 213 -7.85 8.46 -1.35
N SER A 214 -8.22 9.34 -2.27
CA SER A 214 -7.56 9.43 -3.58
C SER A 214 -6.05 9.69 -3.47
N ALA A 215 -5.61 10.51 -2.51
CA ALA A 215 -4.18 10.74 -2.25
C ALA A 215 -3.46 9.49 -1.71
N LEU A 216 -4.10 8.71 -0.84
CA LEU A 216 -3.59 7.40 -0.41
C LEU A 216 -3.64 6.37 -1.54
N GLY A 217 -4.58 6.52 -2.48
CA GLY A 217 -4.66 5.71 -3.70
C GLY A 217 -3.43 5.86 -4.58
N MET A 218 -2.91 7.08 -4.72
CA MET A 218 -1.62 7.31 -5.39
C MET A 218 -0.49 6.55 -4.69
N LYS A 219 -0.42 6.57 -3.34
CA LYS A 219 0.58 5.79 -2.60
C LYS A 219 0.45 4.28 -2.86
N PHE A 220 -0.78 3.76 -2.88
CA PHE A 220 -1.04 2.36 -3.20
C PHE A 220 -0.53 2.00 -4.60
N ILE A 221 -0.83 2.83 -5.61
CA ILE A 221 -0.38 2.57 -6.99
C ILE A 221 1.13 2.68 -7.12
N PHE A 222 1.76 3.71 -6.55
CA PHE A 222 3.22 3.80 -6.54
C PHE A 222 3.86 2.57 -5.89
N TRP A 223 3.26 2.07 -4.80
CA TRP A 223 3.73 0.86 -4.15
C TRP A 223 3.55 -0.38 -5.05
N VAL A 224 2.39 -0.55 -5.67
CA VAL A 224 2.13 -1.64 -6.63
C VAL A 224 3.10 -1.57 -7.80
N ILE A 225 3.29 -0.42 -8.44
CA ILE A 225 4.26 -0.23 -9.52
C ILE A 225 5.66 -0.60 -9.04
N LEU A 226 6.12 -0.06 -7.91
CA LEU A 226 7.45 -0.34 -7.39
C LEU A 226 7.71 -1.84 -7.19
N PHE A 227 6.74 -2.56 -6.61
CA PHE A 227 6.90 -3.98 -6.28
C PHE A 227 6.57 -4.93 -7.43
N SER A 228 5.68 -4.53 -8.36
CA SER A 228 5.28 -5.35 -9.50
C SER A 228 6.21 -5.17 -10.68
N LEU A 229 6.80 -3.98 -10.88
CA LEU A 229 7.57 -3.63 -12.08
C LEU A 229 8.68 -4.63 -12.39
N PRO A 230 9.49 -5.14 -11.43
CA PRO A 230 10.51 -6.13 -11.74
C PRO A 230 9.93 -7.43 -12.32
N ALA A 231 8.80 -7.90 -11.76
CA ALA A 231 8.13 -9.10 -12.25
C ALA A 231 7.36 -8.85 -13.56
N GLN A 232 6.71 -7.69 -13.68
CA GLN A 232 5.97 -7.26 -14.87
C GLN A 232 6.88 -6.94 -16.06
N ALA A 233 8.11 -6.49 -15.82
CA ALA A 233 9.10 -6.29 -16.89
C ALA A 233 9.42 -7.59 -17.63
N ILE A 234 9.31 -8.74 -16.95
CA ILE A 234 9.54 -10.06 -17.54
C ILE A 234 8.20 -10.69 -17.96
N LEU A 235 7.27 -10.86 -17.01
CA LEU A 235 6.02 -11.57 -17.26
C LEU A 235 5.01 -10.74 -18.05
N GLY A 236 5.01 -9.42 -17.88
CA GLY A 236 4.16 -8.52 -18.65
C GLY A 236 4.62 -8.37 -20.10
N THR A 237 5.94 -8.35 -20.35
CA THR A 237 6.48 -8.33 -21.72
C THR A 237 6.24 -9.65 -22.45
N LEU A 238 6.49 -10.78 -21.78
CA LEU A 238 6.10 -12.10 -22.31
C LEU A 238 4.58 -12.17 -22.54
N GLY A 239 3.79 -11.68 -21.58
CA GLY A 239 2.35 -11.67 -21.72
C GLY A 239 1.85 -10.85 -22.90
N TYR A 240 2.42 -9.66 -23.11
CA TYR A 240 2.16 -8.84 -24.29
C TYR A 240 2.55 -9.56 -25.58
N TYR A 241 3.72 -10.20 -25.62
CA TYR A 241 4.16 -11.00 -26.76
C TYR A 241 3.19 -12.15 -27.10
N PHE A 242 2.65 -12.84 -26.10
CA PHE A 242 1.64 -13.88 -26.35
C PHE A 242 0.31 -13.31 -26.84
N ILE A 243 -0.12 -12.16 -26.32
CA ILE A 243 -1.33 -11.47 -26.80
C ILE A 243 -1.14 -11.04 -28.26
N SER A 244 0.00 -10.44 -28.61
CA SER A 244 0.27 -9.99 -29.98
C SER A 244 0.35 -11.14 -30.98
N ASN A 245 0.71 -12.34 -30.53
CA ASN A 245 0.76 -13.56 -31.35
C ASN A 245 -0.53 -14.41 -31.27
N GLY A 246 -1.66 -13.82 -30.86
CA GLY A 246 -2.98 -14.46 -30.91
C GLY A 246 -3.32 -15.37 -29.72
N SER A 247 -2.47 -15.45 -28.70
CA SER A 247 -2.69 -16.24 -27.48
C SER A 247 -3.10 -15.36 -26.30
N THR A 248 -4.26 -14.70 -26.42
CA THR A 248 -4.79 -13.78 -25.40
C THR A 248 -4.90 -14.39 -24.00
N PRO A 249 -5.41 -15.63 -23.82
CA PRO A 249 -5.54 -16.21 -22.48
C PRO A 249 -4.18 -16.41 -21.80
N THR A 250 -3.20 -16.94 -22.52
CA THR A 250 -1.85 -17.17 -22.01
C THR A 250 -1.20 -15.86 -21.60
N GLY A 251 -1.30 -14.84 -22.45
CA GLY A 251 -0.70 -13.55 -22.15
C GLY A 251 -1.37 -12.82 -20.97
N ALA A 252 -2.69 -12.91 -20.83
CA ALA A 252 -3.41 -12.39 -19.67
C ALA A 252 -2.99 -13.09 -18.36
N ILE A 253 -2.81 -14.42 -18.39
CA ILE A 253 -2.33 -15.19 -17.23
C ILE A 253 -0.91 -14.76 -16.83
N LEU A 254 -0.01 -14.55 -17.80
CA LEU A 254 1.36 -14.09 -17.53
C LEU A 254 1.37 -12.69 -16.89
N ILE A 255 0.59 -11.75 -17.43
CA ILE A 255 0.43 -10.42 -16.83
C ILE A 255 -0.11 -10.53 -15.40
N ALA A 256 -1.13 -11.37 -15.16
CA ALA A 256 -1.68 -11.59 -13.83
C ALA A 256 -0.64 -12.21 -12.87
N ALA A 257 0.17 -13.15 -13.35
CA ALA A 257 1.25 -13.77 -12.59
C ALA A 257 2.32 -12.76 -12.16
N GLY A 258 2.57 -11.72 -12.97
CA GLY A 258 3.45 -10.60 -12.61
C GLY A 258 3.03 -9.83 -11.35
N PHE A 259 1.75 -9.87 -10.96
CA PHE A 259 1.27 -9.23 -9.73
C PHE A 259 1.37 -10.12 -8.49
N ILE A 260 1.63 -11.43 -8.63
CA ILE A 260 1.71 -12.37 -7.51
C ILE A 260 2.72 -11.90 -6.44
N PRO A 261 3.97 -11.50 -6.78
CA PRO A 261 4.93 -11.05 -5.76
C PRO A 261 4.44 -9.85 -4.98
N THR A 262 3.76 -8.90 -5.65
CA THR A 262 3.19 -7.71 -5.00
C THR A 262 2.07 -8.10 -4.04
N PHE A 263 1.18 -9.01 -4.46
CA PHE A 263 0.10 -9.51 -3.63
C PHE A 263 0.61 -10.25 -2.38
N LEU A 264 1.66 -11.07 -2.53
CA LEU A 264 2.28 -11.81 -1.42
C LEU A 264 2.99 -10.91 -0.40
N MET A 265 3.58 -9.81 -0.87
CA MET A 265 4.30 -8.84 -0.03
C MET A 265 3.37 -7.88 0.70
N PHE A 266 2.16 -7.66 0.18
CA PHE A 266 1.19 -6.71 0.72
C PHE A 266 0.90 -6.86 2.23
N PRO A 267 0.53 -8.04 2.77
CA PRO A 267 0.26 -8.17 4.21
C PRO A 267 1.47 -7.86 5.08
N LEU A 268 2.69 -8.02 4.57
CA LEU A 268 3.91 -7.70 5.32
C LEU A 268 4.28 -6.22 5.21
N ALA A 269 3.96 -5.58 4.08
CA ALA A 269 4.23 -4.16 3.86
C ALA A 269 3.37 -3.27 4.77
N ILE A 270 2.07 -3.57 4.90
CA ILE A 270 1.13 -2.71 5.64
C ILE A 270 1.58 -2.44 7.08
N PRO A 271 2.02 -3.41 7.90
CA PRO A 271 2.57 -3.15 9.23
C PRO A 271 3.66 -2.08 9.24
N HIS A 272 4.58 -2.09 8.26
CA HIS A 272 5.61 -1.04 8.13
C HIS A 272 4.99 0.31 7.76
N MET A 273 3.97 0.34 6.91
CA MET A 273 3.26 1.56 6.54
C MET A 273 2.47 2.18 7.71
N THR A 274 2.22 1.43 8.79
CA THR A 274 1.59 1.95 10.01
C THR A 274 2.57 2.61 10.98
N MET A 275 3.87 2.39 10.79
CA MET A 275 4.93 2.91 11.66
C MET A 275 5.25 4.37 11.34
N VAL A 276 5.98 5.01 12.26
CA VAL A 276 6.52 6.36 12.03
C VAL A 276 7.52 6.35 10.88
N ASP A 277 8.37 5.31 10.82
CA ASP A 277 9.26 5.05 9.69
C ASP A 277 8.68 3.97 8.77
N SER A 278 8.10 4.39 7.65
CA SER A 278 7.56 3.49 6.64
C SER A 278 8.60 2.94 5.66
N THR A 279 9.85 3.45 5.68
CA THR A 279 10.88 3.16 4.66
C THR A 279 11.08 1.67 4.41
N PRO A 280 11.13 0.78 5.44
CA PRO A 280 11.28 -0.66 5.20
C PRO A 280 10.17 -1.27 4.33
N GLY A 281 8.95 -0.74 4.39
CA GLY A 281 7.82 -1.17 3.55
C GLY A 281 7.94 -0.75 2.08
N TRP A 282 8.79 0.22 1.76
CA TRP A 282 9.07 0.69 0.40
C TRP A 282 10.29 -0.01 -0.23
N MET A 283 11.10 -0.72 0.55
CA MET A 283 12.33 -1.33 0.06
C MET A 283 12.15 -2.82 -0.21
N ILE A 284 12.07 -3.20 -1.49
CA ILE A 284 11.88 -4.59 -1.95
C ILE A 284 12.89 -5.55 -1.31
N HIS A 285 14.16 -5.18 -1.22
CA HIS A 285 15.20 -6.04 -0.65
C HIS A 285 15.06 -6.26 0.87
N LYS A 286 14.53 -5.27 1.62
CA LYS A 286 14.28 -5.44 3.06
C LYS A 286 13.02 -6.25 3.29
N LEU A 287 11.95 -5.90 2.58
CA LEU A 287 10.68 -6.61 2.68
C LEU A 287 10.79 -8.06 2.19
N GLY A 288 11.58 -8.32 1.15
CA GLY A 288 11.87 -9.66 0.64
C GLY A 288 12.54 -10.55 1.67
N LYS A 289 13.50 -10.04 2.46
CA LYS A 289 14.10 -10.78 3.58
C LYS A 289 13.08 -11.12 4.66
N ILE A 290 12.19 -10.17 4.99
CA ILE A 290 11.11 -10.38 5.95
C ILE A 290 10.13 -11.44 5.43
N PHE A 291 9.79 -11.38 4.14
CA PHE A 291 8.91 -12.34 3.48
C PHE A 291 9.46 -13.76 3.52
N LEU A 292 10.75 -13.97 3.25
CA LEU A 292 11.34 -15.32 3.34
C LEU A 292 11.20 -15.93 4.74
N ASN A 293 11.25 -15.10 5.79
CA ASN A 293 11.04 -15.55 7.17
C ASN A 293 9.54 -15.75 7.52
N LEU A 294 8.66 -14.95 6.90
CA LEU A 294 7.22 -14.90 7.20
C LEU A 294 6.34 -15.38 6.04
N VAL A 295 6.86 -16.27 5.20
CA VAL A 295 6.15 -16.75 4.01
C VAL A 295 4.87 -17.49 4.39
N LYS A 296 4.88 -18.28 5.47
CA LYS A 296 3.70 -19.06 5.90
C LYS A 296 2.55 -18.14 6.38
N PRO A 297 2.76 -17.18 7.29
CA PRO A 297 1.72 -16.20 7.63
C PRO A 297 1.22 -15.38 6.45
N ALA A 298 2.12 -14.93 5.56
CA ALA A 298 1.76 -14.15 4.38
C ALA A 298 0.87 -14.96 3.41
N MET A 299 1.27 -16.19 3.09
CA MET A 299 0.49 -17.11 2.26
C MET A 299 -0.89 -17.41 2.86
N PHE A 300 -0.97 -17.59 4.18
CA PHE A 300 -2.24 -17.78 4.85
C PHE A 300 -3.15 -16.55 4.73
N TRP A 301 -2.62 -15.34 4.90
CA TRP A 301 -3.40 -14.13 4.66
C TRP A 301 -3.90 -14.05 3.22
N CYS A 302 -3.04 -14.33 2.24
CA CYS A 302 -3.40 -14.36 0.83
C CYS A 302 -4.48 -15.41 0.53
N PHE A 303 -4.39 -16.60 1.12
CA PHE A 303 -5.41 -17.64 1.02
C PHE A 303 -6.76 -17.15 1.57
N VAL A 304 -6.75 -16.57 2.77
CA VAL A 304 -7.96 -16.00 3.40
C VAL A 304 -8.56 -14.90 2.51
N PHE A 305 -7.72 -14.03 1.94
CA PHE A 305 -8.16 -12.98 1.02
C PHE A 305 -8.85 -13.55 -0.21
N VAL A 306 -8.25 -14.55 -0.87
CA VAL A 306 -8.84 -15.17 -2.06
C VAL A 306 -10.17 -15.84 -1.69
N MET A 307 -10.20 -16.65 -0.63
CA MET A 307 -11.39 -17.37 -0.19
C MET A 307 -12.55 -16.42 0.13
N THR A 308 -12.27 -15.33 0.83
CA THR A 308 -13.30 -14.33 1.18
C THR A 308 -13.68 -13.43 0.01
N SER A 309 -12.85 -13.36 -1.05
CA SER A 309 -13.11 -12.58 -2.25
C SER A 309 -13.79 -13.40 -3.38
N LEU A 310 -13.97 -14.71 -3.22
CA LEU A 310 -14.62 -15.57 -4.22
C LEU A 310 -15.98 -15.04 -4.70
N PRO A 311 -16.89 -14.55 -3.83
CA PRO A 311 -18.16 -13.99 -4.30
C PRO A 311 -17.97 -12.75 -5.19
N VAL A 312 -17.01 -11.88 -4.85
CA VAL A 312 -16.68 -10.69 -5.64
C VAL A 312 -16.13 -11.11 -7.01
N ILE A 313 -15.18 -12.05 -7.02
CA ILE A 313 -14.60 -12.60 -8.25
C ILE A 313 -15.69 -13.26 -9.11
N GLY A 314 -16.62 -13.99 -8.49
CA GLY A 314 -17.76 -14.61 -9.17
C GLY A 314 -18.68 -13.59 -9.84
N CYS A 315 -19.02 -12.47 -9.16
CA CYS A 315 -19.79 -11.39 -9.75
C CYS A 315 -19.04 -10.76 -10.95
N LEU A 316 -17.75 -10.48 -10.81
CA LEU A 316 -16.95 -9.89 -11.89
C LEU A 316 -16.81 -10.83 -13.11
N ALA A 317 -16.59 -12.13 -12.85
CA ALA A 317 -16.54 -13.15 -13.89
C ALA A 317 -17.89 -13.30 -14.60
N ALA A 318 -19.01 -13.24 -13.87
CA ALA A 318 -20.35 -13.28 -14.44
C ALA A 318 -20.64 -12.08 -15.35
N ILE A 319 -20.20 -10.86 -14.98
CA ILE A 319 -20.31 -9.68 -15.85
C ILE A 319 -19.56 -9.93 -17.16
N GLY A 320 -18.31 -10.40 -17.10
CA GLY A 320 -17.51 -10.67 -18.28
C GLY A 320 -18.10 -11.77 -19.17
N ALA A 321 -18.59 -12.86 -18.57
CA ALA A 321 -19.11 -14.01 -19.30
C ALA A 321 -20.50 -13.77 -19.93
N VAL A 322 -21.38 -13.01 -19.26
CA VAL A 322 -22.77 -12.83 -19.72
C VAL A 322 -22.94 -11.56 -20.54
N SER A 323 -22.24 -10.47 -20.19
CA SER A 323 -22.46 -9.16 -20.80
C SER A 323 -21.22 -8.62 -21.52
N GLY A 324 -20.13 -9.38 -21.62
CA GLY A 324 -18.86 -8.92 -22.19
C GLY A 324 -19.00 -8.43 -23.64
N ASP A 325 -19.58 -9.26 -24.51
CA ASP A 325 -19.71 -8.95 -25.95
C ASP A 325 -20.71 -7.82 -26.20
N ASP A 326 -21.84 -7.83 -25.49
CA ASP A 326 -22.86 -6.78 -25.58
C ASP A 326 -22.31 -5.43 -25.08
N LEU A 327 -21.56 -5.42 -23.97
CA LEU A 327 -20.89 -4.22 -23.47
C LEU A 327 -19.85 -3.70 -24.45
N ASN A 328 -19.05 -4.59 -25.05
CA ASN A 328 -18.06 -4.20 -26.04
C ASN A 328 -18.72 -3.54 -27.26
N THR A 329 -19.82 -4.11 -27.74
CA THR A 329 -20.62 -3.57 -28.85
C THR A 329 -21.29 -2.25 -28.47
N PHE A 330 -21.84 -2.14 -27.27
CA PHE A 330 -22.41 -0.89 -26.77
C PHE A 330 -21.37 0.23 -26.72
N PHE A 331 -20.19 -0.03 -26.14
CA PHE A 331 -19.14 0.98 -26.02
C PHE A 331 -18.45 1.30 -27.36
N SER A 332 -18.38 0.36 -28.30
CA SER A 332 -17.91 0.64 -29.66
C SER A 332 -18.88 1.57 -30.39
N ASN A 333 -20.20 1.35 -30.27
CA ASN A 333 -21.23 2.23 -30.82
C ASN A 333 -21.19 3.63 -30.19
N VAL A 334 -20.96 3.75 -28.87
CA VAL A 334 -20.77 5.05 -28.22
C VAL A 334 -19.58 5.81 -28.80
N ARG A 335 -18.42 5.14 -29.00
CA ARG A 335 -17.24 5.76 -29.60
C ARG A 335 -17.49 6.16 -31.06
N TYR A 336 -18.20 5.32 -31.81
CA TYR A 336 -18.60 5.59 -33.18
C TYR A 336 -19.50 6.84 -33.26
N ASN A 337 -20.50 6.95 -32.40
CA ASN A 337 -21.38 8.12 -32.33
C ASN A 337 -20.60 9.39 -31.97
N SER A 338 -19.63 9.28 -31.05
CA SER A 338 -18.73 10.38 -30.70
C SER A 338 -17.87 10.82 -31.88
N SER A 339 -17.35 9.90 -32.72
CA SER A 339 -16.60 10.26 -33.93
C SER A 339 -17.48 10.89 -35.01
N VAL A 340 -18.72 10.40 -35.19
CA VAL A 340 -19.69 11.01 -36.11
C VAL A 340 -19.99 12.45 -35.68
N ALA A 341 -20.27 12.67 -34.40
CA ALA A 341 -20.53 14.01 -33.86
C ALA A 341 -19.33 14.95 -33.99
N ARG A 342 -18.10 14.44 -33.81
CA ARG A 342 -16.86 15.20 -33.99
C ARG A 342 -16.72 15.71 -35.42
N ASP A 343 -16.85 14.80 -36.38
CA ASP A 343 -16.58 15.10 -37.79
C ASP A 343 -17.69 16.00 -38.36
N ASN A 344 -18.95 15.76 -38.00
CA ASN A 344 -20.06 16.66 -38.35
C ASN A 344 -19.90 18.06 -37.72
N GLY A 345 -19.49 18.14 -36.46
CA GLY A 345 -19.25 19.43 -35.79
C GLY A 345 -18.03 20.18 -36.36
N ALA A 346 -17.03 19.47 -36.87
CA ALA A 346 -15.89 20.08 -37.56
C ALA A 346 -16.31 20.68 -38.92
N LYS A 347 -17.17 19.97 -39.66
CA LYS A 347 -17.76 20.47 -40.90
C LYS A 347 -18.62 21.71 -40.67
N GLU A 348 -19.52 21.67 -39.69
CA GLU A 348 -20.35 22.82 -39.31
C GLU A 348 -19.49 24.04 -38.96
N TYR A 349 -18.44 23.85 -38.15
CA TYR A 349 -17.51 24.92 -37.82
C TYR A 349 -16.76 25.47 -39.04
N ALA A 350 -16.33 24.60 -39.96
CA ALA A 350 -15.65 25.02 -41.18
C ALA A 350 -16.57 25.83 -42.11
N GLU A 351 -17.83 25.42 -42.23
CA GLU A 351 -18.87 26.12 -42.98
C GLU A 351 -19.17 27.50 -42.36
N GLU A 352 -19.34 27.56 -41.04
CA GLU A 352 -19.56 28.82 -40.30
C GLU A 352 -18.39 29.80 -40.46
N ASN A 353 -17.15 29.31 -40.43
CA ASN A 353 -15.94 30.13 -40.52
C ASN A 353 -15.41 30.29 -41.96
N LYS A 354 -16.13 29.77 -42.96
CA LYS A 354 -15.78 29.87 -44.40
C LYS A 354 -14.36 29.38 -44.71
N ILE A 355 -13.93 28.30 -44.07
CA ILE A 355 -12.62 27.69 -44.29
C ILE A 355 -12.66 26.96 -45.64
N LYS A 356 -11.90 27.45 -46.64
CA LYS A 356 -11.97 26.94 -48.03
C LYS A 356 -11.30 25.57 -48.22
N ASP A 357 -10.28 25.26 -47.43
CA ASP A 357 -9.46 24.06 -47.59
C ASP A 357 -9.81 22.97 -46.55
N PHE A 358 -11.07 22.91 -46.12
CA PHE A 358 -11.51 21.90 -45.15
C PHE A 358 -11.67 20.53 -45.82
N VAL A 359 -10.95 19.53 -45.31
CA VAL A 359 -11.10 18.13 -45.71
C VAL A 359 -12.11 17.46 -44.80
N GLU A 360 -13.17 16.91 -45.40
CA GLU A 360 -14.21 16.21 -44.64
C GLU A 360 -13.66 14.95 -43.95
N GLY A 361 -14.04 14.76 -42.68
CA GLY A 361 -13.69 13.57 -41.93
C GLY A 361 -14.39 12.31 -42.44
N PRO A 362 -13.83 11.11 -42.19
CA PRO A 362 -14.37 9.84 -42.69
C PRO A 362 -15.74 9.46 -42.11
N PHE A 363 -16.25 10.18 -41.12
CA PHE A 363 -17.56 9.95 -40.51
C PHE A 363 -18.60 11.04 -40.80
N VAL A 364 -18.26 12.05 -41.63
CA VAL A 364 -19.21 13.09 -42.04
C VAL A 364 -20.42 12.45 -42.75
N GLY A 365 -21.62 12.87 -42.37
CA GLY A 365 -22.87 12.41 -42.99
C GLY A 365 -23.30 10.98 -42.65
N LYS A 366 -22.53 10.24 -41.85
CA LYS A 366 -22.95 8.92 -41.36
C LYS A 366 -24.00 9.05 -40.26
N THR A 367 -24.92 8.10 -40.21
CA THR A 367 -25.95 8.06 -39.17
C THR A 367 -25.40 7.50 -37.86
N PRO A 368 -25.76 8.09 -36.70
CA PRO A 368 -25.44 7.52 -35.39
C PRO A 368 -26.06 6.13 -35.24
N ALA A 369 -25.32 5.22 -34.62
CA ALA A 369 -25.82 3.91 -34.21
C ALA A 369 -26.81 4.05 -33.04
N GLU A 370 -27.87 3.23 -33.04
CA GLU A 370 -28.78 3.14 -31.90
C GLU A 370 -28.09 2.50 -30.69
N LEU A 371 -28.42 3.00 -29.50
CA LEU A 371 -27.81 2.55 -28.24
C LEU A 371 -28.86 1.85 -27.38
N ASP A 372 -28.70 0.54 -27.20
CA ASP A 372 -29.54 -0.21 -26.26
C ASP A 372 -28.99 -0.09 -24.83
N ALA A 373 -29.61 0.79 -24.03
CA ALA A 373 -29.23 0.98 -22.63
C ALA A 373 -29.55 -0.23 -21.73
N LYS A 374 -30.39 -1.18 -22.15
CA LYS A 374 -30.76 -2.35 -21.35
C LYS A 374 -29.57 -3.25 -21.04
N VAL A 375 -28.58 -3.26 -21.94
CA VAL A 375 -27.31 -3.99 -21.79
C VAL A 375 -26.58 -3.62 -20.49
N LEU A 376 -26.77 -2.40 -19.97
CA LEU A 376 -26.11 -1.93 -18.75
C LEU A 376 -26.76 -2.40 -17.44
N ILE A 377 -27.99 -2.91 -17.48
CA ILE A 377 -28.77 -3.22 -16.27
C ILE A 377 -28.12 -4.37 -15.49
N LEU A 378 -27.86 -5.50 -16.14
CA LEU A 378 -27.30 -6.68 -15.49
C LEU A 378 -25.89 -6.42 -14.93
N PRO A 379 -24.95 -5.83 -15.68
CA PRO A 379 -23.65 -5.42 -15.15
C PRO A 379 -23.74 -4.50 -13.93
N SER A 380 -24.67 -3.54 -13.94
CA SER A 380 -24.86 -2.61 -12.83
C SER A 380 -25.33 -3.32 -11.55
N ILE A 381 -26.28 -4.25 -11.67
CA ILE A 381 -26.77 -5.05 -10.53
C ILE A 381 -25.64 -5.91 -9.97
N LEU A 382 -24.92 -6.64 -10.84
CA LEU A 382 -23.81 -7.50 -10.43
C LEU A 382 -22.66 -6.69 -9.83
N TRP A 383 -22.40 -5.47 -10.29
CA TRP A 383 -21.39 -4.59 -9.71
C TRP A 383 -21.76 -4.11 -8.31
N VAL A 384 -23.03 -3.74 -8.08
CA VAL A 384 -23.52 -3.39 -6.74
C VAL A 384 -23.41 -4.59 -5.79
N LEU A 385 -23.73 -5.79 -6.26
CA LEU A 385 -23.50 -7.03 -5.49
C LEU A 385 -22.02 -7.28 -5.22
N ALA A 386 -21.14 -7.04 -6.18
CA ALA A 386 -19.69 -7.13 -5.99
C ALA A 386 -19.22 -6.16 -4.90
N CYS A 387 -19.69 -4.91 -4.91
CA CYS A 387 -19.41 -3.92 -3.86
C CYS A 387 -19.94 -4.37 -2.48
N LEU A 388 -21.12 -4.99 -2.45
CA LEU A 388 -21.74 -5.51 -1.24
C LEU A 388 -20.91 -6.63 -0.60
N PHE A 389 -20.39 -7.56 -1.40
CA PHE A 389 -19.51 -8.63 -0.92
C PHE A 389 -18.09 -8.15 -0.61
N TYR A 390 -17.59 -7.16 -1.35
CA TYR A 390 -16.25 -6.60 -1.16
C TYR A 390 -16.09 -5.91 0.21
N ALA A 391 -17.11 -5.17 0.66
CA ALA A 391 -17.04 -4.41 1.90
C ALA A 391 -16.76 -5.24 3.18
N PRO A 392 -17.49 -6.32 3.49
CA PRO A 392 -17.18 -7.17 4.63
C PRO A 392 -15.84 -7.89 4.45
N THR A 393 -15.51 -8.31 3.22
CA THR A 393 -14.25 -8.98 2.88
C THR A 393 -13.04 -8.07 3.16
N LEU A 394 -13.10 -6.78 2.81
CA LEU A 394 -12.03 -5.82 3.08
C LEU A 394 -11.76 -5.69 4.58
N ILE A 395 -12.80 -5.52 5.40
CA ILE A 395 -12.69 -5.32 6.85
C ILE A 395 -12.19 -6.59 7.54
N TYR A 396 -12.71 -7.74 7.10
CA TYR A 396 -12.29 -9.05 7.59
C TYR A 396 -10.79 -9.25 7.35
N ASN A 397 -10.32 -9.06 6.11
CA ASN A 397 -8.91 -9.21 5.76
C ASN A 397 -8.01 -8.17 6.43
N ALA A 398 -8.49 -6.95 6.66
CA ALA A 398 -7.76 -5.94 7.42
C ALA A 398 -7.53 -6.38 8.87
N ARG A 399 -8.52 -7.04 9.50
CA ARG A 399 -8.36 -7.59 10.85
C ARG A 399 -7.39 -8.77 10.87
N VAL A 400 -7.49 -9.69 9.91
CA VAL A 400 -6.52 -10.80 9.78
C VAL A 400 -5.10 -10.26 9.62
N ASN A 401 -4.91 -9.19 8.83
CA ASN A 401 -3.62 -8.52 8.70
C ASN A 401 -3.14 -7.90 10.01
N GLY A 402 -4.04 -7.28 10.77
CA GLY A 402 -3.75 -6.76 12.11
C GLY A 402 -3.30 -7.86 13.08
N LEU A 403 -3.94 -9.03 13.03
CA LEU A 403 -3.52 -10.19 13.83
C LEU A 403 -2.15 -10.70 13.40
N LEU A 404 -1.88 -10.78 12.08
CA LEU A 404 -0.56 -11.12 11.55
C LEU A 404 0.51 -10.16 12.12
N ALA A 405 0.25 -8.86 12.08
CA ALA A 405 1.16 -7.84 12.59
C ALA A 405 1.45 -8.01 14.10
N VAL A 406 0.45 -8.39 14.89
CA VAL A 406 0.58 -8.59 16.34
C VAL A 406 1.37 -9.87 16.67
N HIS A 407 1.10 -10.97 15.95
CA HIS A 407 1.71 -12.28 16.23
C HIS A 407 3.12 -12.38 15.63
N CYS A 408 3.39 -11.71 14.50
CA CYS A 408 4.68 -11.69 13.82
C CYS A 408 5.51 -10.43 14.14
N LYS A 409 5.10 -9.62 15.12
CA LYS A 409 5.78 -8.39 15.53
C LYS A 409 7.32 -8.48 15.67
N PRO A 410 7.90 -9.51 16.34
CA PRO A 410 9.37 -9.58 16.48
C PRO A 410 10.09 -9.77 15.14
N ASP A 411 9.50 -10.52 14.23
CA ASP A 411 10.12 -10.90 12.96
C ASP A 411 9.91 -9.83 11.88
N LEU A 412 8.89 -8.97 12.06
CA LEU A 412 8.62 -7.82 11.20
C LEU A 412 9.65 -6.68 11.35
N ASN A 413 10.52 -6.66 12.37
CA ASN A 413 11.53 -5.61 12.57
C ASN A 413 10.97 -4.16 12.47
N LEU A 414 9.82 -3.93 13.11
CA LEU A 414 9.11 -2.65 13.04
C LEU A 414 9.87 -1.53 13.77
N ILE A 415 10.14 -0.43 13.08
CA ILE A 415 10.83 0.76 13.63
C ILE A 415 9.77 1.70 14.22
N THR A 416 9.59 1.60 15.53
CA THR A 416 8.53 2.34 16.25
C THR A 416 8.93 3.76 16.68
N LYS A 417 10.22 4.09 16.65
CA LYS A 417 10.76 5.42 16.97
C LYS A 417 11.73 5.84 15.88
N LEU A 418 11.65 7.09 15.43
CA LEU A 418 12.71 7.69 14.63
C LEU A 418 13.97 7.77 15.50
N SER A 419 15.11 7.30 15.00
CA SER A 419 16.38 7.56 15.66
C SER A 419 16.56 9.08 15.72
N GLU A 420 16.69 9.63 16.92
CA GLU A 420 17.02 11.04 17.06
C GLU A 420 18.29 11.30 16.27
N THR A 421 18.20 12.17 15.25
CA THR A 421 19.37 12.65 14.55
C THR A 421 20.17 13.46 15.56
N LYS A 422 21.15 12.83 16.21
CA LYS A 422 22.12 13.52 17.06
C LYS A 422 22.72 14.62 16.19
N TYR A 423 22.49 15.88 16.55
CA TYR A 423 23.09 17.00 15.86
C TYR A 423 24.60 16.86 15.95
N VAL A 424 25.23 16.51 14.84
CA VAL A 424 26.68 16.54 14.70
C VAL A 424 27.01 17.95 14.27
N SER A 425 27.82 18.65 15.06
CA SER A 425 28.21 20.01 14.72
C SER A 425 28.97 20.01 13.38
N LYS A 426 28.88 21.11 12.63
CA LYS A 426 29.59 21.25 11.35
C LYS A 426 31.10 21.02 11.50
N ALA A 427 31.66 21.43 12.64
CA ALA A 427 33.07 21.24 13.00
C ALA A 427 33.44 19.76 13.25
N ASP A 428 32.54 18.95 13.79
CA ASP A 428 32.77 17.52 13.98
C ASP A 428 32.62 16.72 12.68
N ARG A 429 31.79 17.23 11.75
CA ARG A 429 31.59 16.64 10.42
C ARG A 429 32.80 16.85 9.51
N GLU A 430 33.51 17.97 9.67
CA GLU A 430 34.74 18.31 8.96
C GLU A 430 35.98 17.59 9.53
N LYS A 431 35.95 17.14 10.79
CA LYS A 431 37.05 16.42 11.44
C LYS A 431 37.08 14.90 11.20
N GLY A 432 36.07 14.33 10.55
CA GLY A 432 35.81 12.89 10.58
C GLY A 432 35.87 12.12 9.25
N ASP A 433 36.22 12.72 8.11
CA ASP A 433 36.18 11.98 6.83
C ASP A 433 37.26 12.44 5.84
N ASP A 434 38.50 11.99 6.04
CA ASP A 434 39.63 12.09 5.07
C ASP A 434 39.42 11.21 3.82
N SER A 435 38.25 10.58 3.64
CA SER A 435 37.93 9.69 2.51
C SER A 435 37.07 10.34 1.41
N ALA A 436 37.03 11.68 1.34
CA ALA A 436 36.26 12.41 0.33
C ALA A 436 36.73 12.02 -1.09
N THR A 437 35.88 11.24 -1.78
CA THR A 437 36.13 10.78 -3.15
C THR A 437 36.14 11.99 -4.08
N HIS A 438 37.21 12.16 -4.88
CA HIS A 438 37.39 13.36 -5.68
C HIS A 438 36.24 13.51 -6.71
N PRO A 439 35.62 14.69 -6.88
CA PRO A 439 34.46 14.87 -7.76
C PRO A 439 34.68 14.40 -9.19
N LEU A 440 35.92 14.56 -9.70
CA LEU A 440 36.31 14.05 -11.01
C LEU A 440 36.21 12.52 -11.08
N GLN A 441 36.60 11.80 -10.03
CA GLN A 441 36.47 10.34 -9.98
C GLN A 441 35.00 9.92 -9.97
N LEU A 442 34.15 10.63 -9.23
CA LEU A 442 32.70 10.36 -9.23
C LEU A 442 32.06 10.66 -10.59
N ALA A 443 32.49 11.71 -11.29
CA ALA A 443 32.04 12.02 -12.64
C ALA A 443 32.49 10.93 -13.63
N VAL A 444 33.74 10.49 -13.57
CA VAL A 444 34.26 9.38 -14.39
C VAL A 444 33.50 8.08 -14.11
N ILE A 445 33.24 7.75 -12.84
CA ILE A 445 32.42 6.58 -12.47
C ILE A 445 31.00 6.72 -13.02
N GLY A 446 30.40 7.92 -12.94
CA GLY A 446 29.08 8.19 -13.50
C GLY A 446 29.04 7.99 -15.02
N VAL A 447 30.04 8.49 -15.75
CA VAL A 447 30.14 8.32 -17.21
C VAL A 447 30.40 6.87 -17.60
N LEU A 448 31.36 6.20 -16.97
CA LEU A 448 31.67 4.79 -17.27
C LEU A 448 30.51 3.86 -16.90
N GLY A 449 29.88 4.08 -15.74
CA GLY A 449 28.71 3.33 -15.31
C GLY A 449 27.52 3.58 -16.25
N GLY A 450 27.30 4.83 -16.64
CA GLY A 450 26.26 5.19 -17.60
C GLY A 450 26.52 4.60 -18.99
N ALA A 451 27.76 4.59 -19.46
CA ALA A 451 28.14 3.97 -20.74
C ALA A 451 27.98 2.45 -20.71
N GLY A 452 28.33 1.78 -19.60
CA GLY A 452 28.12 0.35 -19.42
C GLY A 452 26.64 -0.02 -19.46
N ILE A 453 25.81 0.68 -18.68
CA ILE A 453 24.35 0.46 -18.68
C ILE A 453 23.73 0.82 -20.02
N GLY A 454 24.12 1.95 -20.61
CA GLY A 454 23.64 2.40 -21.91
C GLY A 454 23.98 1.41 -23.02
N THR A 455 25.18 0.84 -23.02
CA THR A 455 25.59 -0.21 -23.98
C THR A 455 24.73 -1.46 -23.82
N ILE A 456 24.42 -1.89 -22.60
CA ILE A 456 23.49 -3.01 -22.37
C ILE A 456 22.13 -2.69 -23.00
N PHE A 457 21.58 -1.51 -22.75
CA PHE A 457 20.34 -1.09 -23.39
C PHE A 457 20.47 -1.05 -24.90
N TYR A 458 21.56 -0.54 -25.46
CA TYR A 458 21.78 -0.48 -26.91
C TYR A 458 21.56 -1.83 -27.62
N PHE A 459 22.04 -2.92 -27.03
CA PHE A 459 21.86 -4.27 -27.57
C PHE A 459 20.48 -4.88 -27.25
N VAL A 460 19.86 -4.47 -26.14
CA VAL A 460 18.59 -5.04 -25.68
C VAL A 460 17.38 -4.33 -26.29
N THR A 461 17.48 -3.03 -26.62
CA THR A 461 16.43 -2.20 -27.22
C THR A 461 15.67 -2.86 -28.38
N PRO A 462 16.30 -3.50 -29.40
CA PRO A 462 15.55 -4.10 -30.51
C PRO A 462 14.68 -5.29 -30.08
N TYR A 463 14.96 -5.88 -28.92
CA TYR A 463 14.19 -6.98 -28.35
C TYR A 463 13.15 -6.51 -27.33
N LEU A 464 13.16 -5.23 -26.93
CA LEU A 464 12.20 -4.70 -25.97
C LEU A 464 10.93 -4.24 -26.68
N PRO A 465 9.75 -4.48 -26.07
CA PRO A 465 8.51 -3.86 -26.56
C PRO A 465 8.63 -2.33 -26.52
N LEU A 466 8.16 -1.66 -27.57
CA LEU A 466 8.23 -0.19 -27.71
C LEU A 466 7.72 0.54 -26.47
N LEU A 467 6.59 0.08 -25.90
CA LEU A 467 6.02 0.66 -24.68
C LEU A 467 6.99 0.59 -23.49
N LEU A 468 7.75 -0.49 -23.35
CA LEU A 468 8.72 -0.63 -22.27
C LEU A 468 9.93 0.30 -22.48
N VAL A 469 10.38 0.49 -23.72
CA VAL A 469 11.42 1.46 -24.05
C VAL A 469 10.98 2.87 -23.63
N TRP A 470 9.75 3.27 -23.96
CA TRP A 470 9.18 4.56 -23.53
C TRP A 470 9.03 4.68 -22.00
N VAL A 471 8.66 3.61 -21.30
CA VAL A 471 8.58 3.60 -19.83
C VAL A 471 9.97 3.80 -19.21
N LEU A 472 11.01 3.15 -19.75
CA LEU A 472 12.39 3.32 -19.29
C LEU A 472 12.91 4.73 -19.54
N PHE A 473 12.55 5.32 -20.68
CA PHE A 473 12.78 6.74 -20.97
C PHE A 473 12.09 7.65 -19.94
N GLY A 474 10.81 7.38 -19.64
CA GLY A 474 10.05 8.14 -18.65
C GLY A 474 10.67 8.09 -17.25
N ILE A 475 11.11 6.90 -16.79
CA ILE A 475 11.79 6.74 -15.50
C ILE A 475 13.13 7.50 -15.49
N SER A 476 13.88 7.42 -16.59
CA SER A 476 15.16 8.14 -16.73
C SER A 476 14.94 9.65 -16.68
N PHE A 477 13.95 10.16 -17.41
CA PHE A 477 13.60 11.58 -17.42
C PHE A 477 13.11 12.06 -16.05
N LEU A 478 12.27 11.28 -15.35
CA LEU A 478 11.84 11.59 -13.99
C LEU A 478 13.04 11.65 -13.03
N THR A 479 13.99 10.72 -13.16
CA THR A 479 15.20 10.69 -12.32
C THR A 479 16.07 11.92 -12.57
N LEU A 480 16.26 12.31 -13.84
CA LEU A 480 16.96 13.55 -14.21
C LEU A 480 16.25 14.78 -13.64
N PHE A 481 14.92 14.83 -13.74
CA PHE A 481 14.11 15.91 -13.19
C PHE A 481 14.25 16.01 -11.66
N VAL A 482 14.23 14.89 -10.94
CA VAL A 482 14.44 14.88 -9.48
C VAL A 482 15.85 15.39 -9.12
N CYS A 483 16.89 14.94 -9.84
CA CYS A 483 18.26 15.42 -9.62
C CYS A 483 18.38 16.93 -9.87
N PHE A 484 17.70 17.41 -10.91
CA PHE A 484 17.61 18.83 -11.23
C PHE A 484 16.93 19.62 -10.10
N ILE A 485 15.76 19.19 -9.62
CA ILE A 485 15.05 19.85 -8.52
C ILE A 485 15.87 19.87 -7.22
N ILE A 486 16.51 18.75 -6.85
CA ILE A 486 17.39 18.70 -5.67
C ILE A 486 18.50 19.73 -5.78
N THR A 487 19.09 19.85 -6.97
CA THR A 487 20.16 20.82 -7.24
C THR A 487 19.64 22.25 -7.18
N LEU A 488 18.46 22.56 -7.74
CA LEU A 488 17.83 23.88 -7.61
C LEU A 488 17.53 24.26 -6.16
N VAL A 489 17.01 23.33 -5.36
CA VAL A 489 16.78 23.55 -3.92
C VAL A 489 18.10 23.87 -3.21
N LYS A 490 19.19 23.18 -3.57
CA LYS A 490 20.51 23.45 -3.00
C LYS A 490 21.04 24.83 -3.43
N LEU A 491 20.84 25.17 -4.69
CA LEU A 491 21.27 26.42 -5.29
C LEU A 491 20.53 27.62 -4.68
N TYR A 492 19.22 27.49 -4.45
CA TYR A 492 18.42 28.45 -3.69
C TYR A 492 18.96 28.67 -2.27
N LYS A 493 19.32 27.57 -1.57
CA LYS A 493 19.79 27.62 -0.17
C LYS A 493 21.18 28.23 -0.01
N ILE A 494 22.08 28.05 -0.98
CA ILE A 494 23.48 28.48 -0.88
C ILE A 494 23.70 29.83 -1.58
N ASP A 495 23.25 29.94 -2.82
CA ASP A 495 23.54 31.09 -3.69
C ASP A 495 22.36 32.07 -3.83
N GLY A 496 21.20 31.72 -3.27
CA GLY A 496 20.02 32.58 -3.23
C GLY A 496 19.04 32.42 -4.41
N PRO A 497 17.92 33.17 -4.39
CA PRO A 497 16.80 33.00 -5.31
C PRO A 497 17.14 33.32 -6.76
N LEU A 498 17.95 34.37 -7.00
CA LEU A 498 18.30 34.79 -8.36
C LEU A 498 19.05 33.69 -9.12
N GLN A 499 20.02 33.07 -8.45
CA GLN A 499 20.81 31.99 -9.03
C GLN A 499 19.96 30.74 -9.26
N CYS A 500 18.98 30.47 -8.40
CA CYS A 500 18.00 29.40 -8.60
C CYS A 500 17.16 29.62 -9.86
N VAL A 501 16.71 30.86 -10.14
CA VAL A 501 15.98 31.19 -11.37
C VAL A 501 16.86 30.97 -12.59
N ILE A 502 18.13 31.37 -12.55
CA ILE A 502 19.09 31.12 -13.64
C ILE A 502 19.28 29.61 -13.86
N GLY A 503 19.45 28.84 -12.79
CA GLY A 503 19.55 27.38 -12.88
C GLY A 503 18.30 26.70 -13.42
N PHE A 504 17.12 27.28 -13.18
CA PHE A 504 15.86 26.76 -13.71
C PHE A 504 15.79 26.89 -15.24
N PHE A 505 16.19 28.05 -15.79
CA PHE A 505 16.17 28.29 -17.24
C PHE A 505 17.39 27.72 -17.97
N VAL A 506 18.52 27.55 -17.27
CA VAL A 506 19.78 27.06 -17.85
C VAL A 506 20.21 25.80 -17.11
N SER A 507 19.72 24.64 -17.56
CA SER A 507 19.96 23.34 -16.90
C SER A 507 21.46 22.98 -16.80
N ILE A 508 22.26 23.35 -17.79
CA ILE A 508 23.73 23.16 -17.79
C ILE A 508 24.38 23.96 -16.66
N TYR A 509 23.88 25.17 -16.37
CA TYR A 509 24.37 25.99 -15.26
C TYR A 509 24.09 25.31 -13.92
N ALA A 510 22.86 24.81 -13.72
CA ALA A 510 22.50 24.05 -12.53
C ALA A 510 23.37 22.79 -12.37
N PHE A 511 23.63 22.07 -13.47
CA PHE A 511 24.49 20.88 -13.47
C PHE A 511 25.94 21.20 -13.07
N GLY A 512 26.55 22.23 -13.67
CA GLY A 512 27.91 22.65 -13.34
C GLY A 512 28.05 23.10 -11.88
N LYS A 513 27.08 23.88 -11.37
CA LYS A 513 27.03 24.29 -9.96
C LYS A 513 26.79 23.11 -9.02
N GLY A 514 26.01 22.13 -9.43
CA GLY A 514 25.82 20.87 -8.70
C GLY A 514 27.15 20.15 -8.42
N TRP A 515 28.04 20.09 -9.40
CA TRP A 515 29.39 19.52 -9.23
C TRP A 515 30.30 20.37 -8.33
N SER A 516 30.15 21.70 -8.35
CA SER A 516 30.83 22.58 -7.38
C SER A 516 30.38 22.30 -5.94
N TYR A 517 29.10 21.96 -5.73
CA TYR A 517 28.61 21.55 -4.41
C TYR A 517 29.03 20.14 -4.01
N ALA A 518 29.19 19.23 -4.97
CA ALA A 518 29.66 17.87 -4.73
C ALA A 518 31.05 17.82 -4.07
N GLN A 519 31.89 18.85 -4.26
CA GLN A 519 33.18 18.98 -3.57
C GLN A 519 33.05 19.10 -2.05
N LYS A 520 31.96 19.67 -1.56
CA LYS A 520 31.77 20.01 -0.14
C LYS A 520 30.66 19.20 0.52
N ASP A 521 29.81 18.54 -0.28
CA ASP A 521 28.65 17.80 0.19
C ASP A 521 28.56 16.42 -0.47
N LYS A 522 28.75 15.38 0.34
CA LYS A 522 28.71 13.96 -0.08
C LYS A 522 27.34 13.55 -0.62
N GLU A 523 26.26 14.16 -0.14
CA GLU A 523 24.92 13.90 -0.65
C GLU A 523 24.76 14.47 -2.06
N MET A 524 25.29 15.68 -2.31
CA MET A 524 25.33 16.25 -3.65
C MET A 524 26.22 15.43 -4.58
N GLY A 525 27.34 14.89 -4.11
CA GLY A 525 28.17 13.99 -4.89
C GLY A 525 27.41 12.75 -5.41
N LYS A 526 26.55 12.15 -4.58
CA LYS A 526 25.68 11.05 -4.99
C LYS A 526 24.64 11.50 -6.01
N THR A 527 23.98 12.64 -5.78
CA THR A 527 23.00 13.20 -6.71
C THR A 527 23.63 13.48 -8.08
N MET A 528 24.82 14.08 -8.13
CA MET A 528 25.51 14.40 -9.38
C MET A 528 26.01 13.15 -10.12
N LEU A 529 26.45 12.11 -9.39
CA LEU A 529 26.79 10.82 -9.98
C LEU A 529 25.58 10.18 -10.65
N ILE A 530 24.43 10.13 -9.97
CA ILE A 530 23.18 9.60 -10.54
C ILE A 530 22.76 10.43 -11.75
N TRP A 531 22.79 11.76 -11.64
CA TRP A 531 22.43 12.65 -12.73
C TRP A 531 23.30 12.39 -13.98
N THR A 532 24.61 12.29 -13.81
CA THR A 532 25.56 12.04 -14.91
C THR A 532 25.36 10.67 -15.53
N LEU A 533 25.15 9.63 -14.71
CA LEU A 533 24.86 8.28 -15.18
C LEU A 533 23.62 8.26 -16.09
N PHE A 534 22.52 8.87 -15.66
CA PHE A 534 21.27 8.86 -16.41
C PHE A 534 21.31 9.76 -17.66
N ILE A 535 22.11 10.85 -17.67
CA ILE A 535 22.37 11.62 -18.89
C ILE A 535 23.03 10.73 -19.94
N VAL A 536 24.02 9.93 -19.55
CA VAL A 536 24.71 9.05 -20.51
C VAL A 536 23.78 7.93 -20.99
N VAL A 537 23.04 7.30 -20.08
CA VAL A 537 22.07 6.23 -20.43
C VAL A 537 21.01 6.73 -21.40
N ILE A 538 20.38 7.89 -21.14
CA ILE A 538 19.29 8.39 -21.99
C ILE A 538 19.76 8.74 -23.40
N ASN A 539 20.97 9.29 -23.55
CA ASN A 539 21.55 9.61 -24.85
C ASN A 539 21.88 8.33 -25.64
N ILE A 540 22.47 7.31 -24.99
CA ILE A 540 22.76 6.04 -25.66
C ILE A 540 21.46 5.30 -26.02
N MET A 541 20.43 5.36 -25.17
CA MET A 541 19.12 4.80 -25.49
C MET A 541 18.45 5.53 -26.67
N ALA A 542 18.54 6.86 -26.75
CA ALA A 542 17.99 7.63 -27.87
C ALA A 542 18.69 7.25 -29.18
N TYR A 543 20.02 7.22 -29.15
CA TYR A 543 20.84 6.76 -30.27
C TYR A 543 20.50 5.31 -30.67
N SER A 544 20.28 4.42 -29.70
CA SER A 544 19.86 3.05 -29.95
C SER A 544 18.52 2.97 -30.71
N MET A 545 17.54 3.79 -30.32
CA MET A 545 16.23 3.82 -30.99
C MET A 545 16.34 4.32 -32.44
N GLU A 546 17.20 5.30 -32.69
CA GLU A 546 17.48 5.81 -34.03
C GLU A 546 18.17 4.75 -34.90
N VAL A 547 19.24 4.11 -34.40
CA VAL A 547 20.00 3.09 -35.14
C VAL A 547 19.15 1.86 -35.47
N HIS A 548 18.30 1.43 -34.54
CA HIS A 548 17.42 0.28 -34.76
C HIS A 548 16.11 0.63 -35.48
N GLY A 549 15.96 1.87 -35.97
CA GLY A 549 14.79 2.29 -36.76
C GLY A 549 13.48 2.31 -35.99
N ILE A 550 13.53 2.44 -34.66
CA ILE A 550 12.34 2.53 -33.81
C ILE A 550 11.72 3.93 -33.89
N ILE A 551 12.56 4.95 -34.07
CA ILE A 551 12.16 6.32 -34.38
C ILE A 551 12.62 6.56 -35.81
N GLU A 552 11.68 6.72 -36.74
CA GLU A 552 12.02 7.18 -38.08
C GLU A 552 12.50 8.64 -37.99
N SER A 553 13.64 8.94 -38.60
CA SER A 553 14.08 10.32 -38.75
C SER A 553 13.08 11.07 -39.66
N GLU A 554 12.75 12.31 -39.33
CA GLU A 554 11.86 13.18 -40.15
C GLU A 554 12.34 13.25 -41.61
N GLU A 555 13.64 13.08 -41.84
CA GLU A 555 14.27 13.03 -43.16
C GLU A 555 13.76 11.85 -44.02
N LYS A 556 13.48 10.68 -43.42
CA LYS A 556 12.89 9.53 -44.12
C LYS A 556 11.40 9.68 -44.37
N GLN A 557 10.68 10.37 -43.49
CA GLN A 557 9.25 10.68 -43.71
C GLN A 557 9.06 11.71 -44.84
N ASN A 558 9.94 12.70 -44.93
CA ASN A 558 9.91 13.69 -46.01
C ASN A 558 10.37 13.13 -47.36
N ALA A 559 11.27 12.14 -47.37
CA ALA A 559 11.70 11.44 -48.59
C ALA A 559 10.68 10.38 -49.08
N ALA A 560 9.72 9.99 -48.25
CA ALA A 560 8.67 9.03 -48.59
C ALA A 560 7.33 9.69 -48.97
N ALA A 561 7.26 11.03 -48.97
CA ALA A 561 6.15 11.74 -49.58
C ALA A 561 6.21 11.47 -51.10
N PRO A 562 5.16 10.92 -51.72
CA PRO A 562 5.16 10.67 -53.15
C PRO A 562 5.33 12.01 -53.88
N GLU A 563 6.35 12.11 -54.73
CA GLU A 563 6.39 13.15 -55.76
C GLU A 563 5.10 13.02 -56.58
N ASP A 564 4.36 14.12 -56.63
CA ASP A 564 3.09 14.26 -57.31
C ASP A 564 3.24 13.80 -58.78
N PRO A 565 2.60 12.69 -59.22
CA PRO A 565 2.76 12.19 -60.58
C PRO A 565 2.11 13.10 -61.64
N ASP A 566 1.49 14.20 -61.25
CA ASP A 566 0.76 15.14 -62.12
C ASP A 566 1.52 16.43 -62.43
N ALA A 567 2.82 16.54 -62.11
CA ALA A 567 3.67 17.59 -62.66
C ALA A 567 4.03 17.30 -64.14
N ALA A 568 3.01 17.36 -65.00
CA ALA A 568 3.12 17.23 -66.43
C ALA A 568 3.99 18.35 -67.02
N ASP A 569 5.04 17.92 -67.73
CA ASP A 569 5.88 18.75 -68.58
C ASP A 569 5.03 19.28 -69.77
N PRO A 570 4.81 20.59 -69.94
CA PRO A 570 3.89 21.13 -70.96
C PRO A 570 4.61 21.29 -72.31
N ALA A 571 5.20 20.21 -72.83
CA ALA A 571 5.90 20.24 -74.10
C ALA A 571 5.87 18.88 -74.82
N MET A 572 4.69 18.50 -75.33
CA MET A 572 4.59 17.81 -76.63
C MET A 572 3.12 17.75 -77.08
N GLU A 573 2.74 18.71 -77.93
CA GLU A 573 1.60 18.60 -78.85
C GLU A 573 2.04 17.83 -80.12
N GLY A 574 1.11 17.02 -80.67
CA GLY A 574 1.19 16.36 -81.98
C GLY A 574 1.28 14.84 -81.86
N GLU A 575 0.44 13.99 -82.45
CA GLU A 575 -0.60 14.05 -83.49
C GLU A 575 -1.47 12.77 -83.31
N PRO A 576 -2.71 12.73 -83.82
CA PRO A 576 -3.56 11.54 -83.74
C PRO A 576 -3.32 10.58 -84.92
N ALA A 577 -3.04 9.30 -84.64
CA ALA A 577 -3.02 8.26 -85.67
C ALA A 577 -4.19 7.27 -85.47
N GLU A 578 -4.79 6.94 -86.61
CA GLU A 578 -6.05 6.27 -86.92
C GLU A 578 -6.33 4.88 -86.31
N PRO A 579 -7.60 4.43 -86.31
CA PRO A 579 -7.98 3.10 -85.88
C PRO A 579 -7.80 2.08 -87.01
N ALA A 580 -7.26 0.90 -86.68
CA ALA A 580 -7.32 -0.27 -87.55
C ALA A 580 -8.12 -1.39 -86.86
N THR A 581 -9.37 -1.53 -87.29
CA THR A 581 -10.11 -2.81 -87.41
C THR A 581 -9.82 -3.41 -88.79
N PRO A 582 -10.04 -4.72 -89.05
CA PRO A 582 -11.03 -5.63 -88.45
C PRO A 582 -10.48 -6.79 -87.61
#